data_AF-A0A6G1P9C6-F1
#
_entry.id   AF-A0A6G1P9C6-F1
#
_cell.length_a   1.000
_cell.length_b   1.000
_cell.length_c   1.000
_cell.angle_alpha   90.00
_cell.angle_beta   90.00
_cell.angle_gamma   90.00
#
_symmetry.space_group_name_H-M   'P 1'
#
loop_
_entity.id
_entity.type
_entity.pdbx_description
1 polymer ?
#
loop_
_entity_poly.entity_id
_entity_poly.type
_entity_poly.pdbx_seq_one_letter_code
_entity_poly.pdbx_strand_id
1 'polypeptide(L)'
;MENNHVWRLKRYGRVVPGSRKRKRQPWKIFEATGKKPEIVLRIVESGYMLILQGEESLDTISLLCASDFLKVNQKSENLMFRLTVKGESRMMRMQFDGSSRAEAIKECSRAVEKLMEYMPVNTQDDAAPSPNQPPAKVSTQVLQVACFTVA
;
A
#
# COMPACT_ATOMS: atom_id res chain seq x y z
N MET A 1 -18.22 17.73 17.28
CA MET A 1 -18.42 16.64 16.31
C MET A 1 -17.08 15.94 16.20
N GLU A 2 -16.94 14.76 16.82
CA GLU A 2 -15.73 13.97 16.67
C GLU A 2 -15.66 13.48 15.23
N ASN A 3 -14.67 13.95 14.48
CA ASN A 3 -14.41 13.45 13.14
C ASN A 3 -13.95 11.99 13.28
N ASN A 4 -14.86 11.05 13.08
CA ASN A 4 -14.72 9.59 13.24
C ASN A 4 -13.77 8.92 12.22
N HIS A 5 -12.85 9.68 11.62
CA HIS A 5 -11.92 9.24 10.58
C HIS A 5 -10.53 9.02 11.18
N VAL A 6 -10.47 8.19 12.22
CA VAL A 6 -9.25 7.85 12.96
C VAL A 6 -9.12 6.34 13.02
N TRP A 7 -7.96 5.82 12.62
CA TRP A 7 -7.66 4.39 12.62
C TRP A 7 -6.34 4.12 13.34
N ARG A 8 -6.32 3.08 14.18
CA ARG A 8 -5.13 2.65 14.92
C ARG A 8 -4.18 1.89 14.00
N LEU A 9 -2.90 2.18 14.10
CA LEU A 9 -1.84 1.52 13.36
C LEU A 9 -0.98 0.71 14.31
N LYS A 10 -0.74 -0.55 13.95
CA LYS A 10 0.21 -1.41 14.64
C LYS A 10 1.64 -0.96 14.38
N ARG A 11 1.90 -0.55 13.13
CA ARG A 11 3.22 -0.14 12.66
C ARG A 11 3.09 0.91 11.57
N TYR A 12 3.97 1.89 11.63
CA TYR A 12 4.18 2.87 10.58
C TYR A 12 5.65 2.87 10.16
N GLY A 13 5.92 2.95 8.86
CA GLY A 13 7.28 2.96 8.33
C GLY A 13 7.44 3.99 7.23
N ARG A 14 8.59 4.68 7.19
CA ARG A 14 8.95 5.56 6.08
C ARG A 14 10.40 5.38 5.65
N VAL A 15 10.65 5.55 4.35
CA VAL A 15 12.01 5.59 3.83
C VAL A 15 12.68 6.90 4.24
N VAL A 16 13.93 6.81 4.71
CA VAL A 16 14.75 7.97 5.07
C VAL A 16 15.55 8.42 3.84
N PRO A 17 15.42 9.69 3.38
CA PRO A 17 16.25 10.23 2.30
C PRO A 17 17.73 10.28 2.68
N GLY A 18 18.64 10.16 1.69
CA GLY A 18 20.08 10.41 1.89
C GLY A 18 20.95 9.20 2.25
N SER A 19 20.37 8.00 2.42
CA SER A 19 21.11 6.79 2.76
C SER A 19 21.77 6.08 1.56
N ARG A 20 22.00 6.76 0.43
CA ARG A 20 22.47 6.15 -0.83
C ARG A 20 23.83 5.43 -0.70
N LYS A 21 24.54 5.65 0.42
CA LYS A 21 25.79 4.93 0.77
C LYS A 21 25.57 3.45 1.17
N ARG A 22 24.32 3.01 1.41
CA ARG A 22 23.99 1.60 1.69
C ARG A 22 23.11 1.04 0.56
N LYS A 23 23.42 -0.15 0.05
CA LYS A 23 22.68 -0.85 -1.02
C LYS A 23 21.18 -1.11 -0.72
N ARG A 24 20.72 -0.85 0.51
CA ARG A 24 19.31 -0.90 0.93
C ARG A 24 18.88 0.45 1.46
N GLN A 25 17.77 0.98 0.95
CA GLN A 25 17.09 2.13 1.56
C GLN A 25 16.61 1.73 2.97
N PRO A 26 17.09 2.35 4.05
CA PRO A 26 16.69 2.03 5.41
C PRO A 26 15.30 2.60 5.65
N TRP A 27 14.42 1.74 6.16
CA TRP A 27 13.13 2.15 6.69
C TRP A 27 13.30 2.61 8.13
N LYS A 28 12.80 3.81 8.45
CA LYS A 28 12.53 4.19 9.84
C LYS A 28 11.17 3.63 10.22
N ILE A 29 11.13 2.74 11.22
CA ILE A 29 9.93 2.04 11.67
C ILE A 29 9.50 2.59 13.03
N PHE A 30 8.20 2.83 13.17
CA PHE A 30 7.51 3.26 14.37
C PHE A 30 6.51 2.16 14.75
N GLU A 31 6.47 1.81 16.03
CA GLU A 31 5.58 0.79 16.59
C GLU A 31 4.97 1.28 17.90
N ALA A 32 3.72 0.92 18.13
CA ALA A 32 3.01 1.12 19.39
C ALA A 32 3.28 -0.06 20.34
N THR A 33 4.55 -0.29 20.72
CA THR A 33 4.95 -1.37 21.63
C THR A 33 5.42 -0.86 22.98
N GLY A 34 5.10 -1.61 24.04
CA GLY A 34 5.51 -1.29 25.41
C GLY A 34 4.86 -0.01 25.93
N LYS A 35 5.68 0.97 26.32
CA LYS A 35 5.22 2.27 26.86
C LYS A 35 5.04 3.35 25.79
N LYS A 36 5.24 3.03 24.51
CA LYS A 36 5.11 4.02 23.43
C LYS A 36 3.62 4.34 23.20
N PRO A 37 3.27 5.61 22.94
CA PRO A 37 1.92 5.98 22.56
C PRO A 37 1.45 5.25 21.31
N GLU A 38 0.13 5.14 21.18
CA GLU A 38 -0.50 4.60 19.99
C GLU A 38 -0.15 5.43 18.75
N ILE A 39 -0.10 4.75 17.61
CA ILE A 39 0.05 5.40 16.31
C ILE A 39 -1.33 5.44 15.66
N VAL A 40 -1.75 6.61 15.21
CA VAL A 40 -3.05 6.79 14.56
C VAL A 40 -2.91 7.44 13.20
N LEU A 41 -3.67 6.91 12.24
CA LEU A 41 -3.98 7.56 10.97
C LEU A 41 -5.23 8.40 11.18
N ARG A 42 -5.20 9.68 10.82
CA ARG A 42 -6.36 10.56 10.82
C ARG A 42 -6.53 11.19 9.44
N ILE A 43 -7.74 11.16 8.90
CA ILE A 43 -8.10 11.94 7.72
C ILE A 43 -9.07 13.03 8.18
N VAL A 44 -8.78 14.29 7.87
CA VAL A 44 -9.65 15.42 8.21
C VAL A 44 -10.37 15.93 6.96
N GLU A 45 -11.56 16.50 7.16
CA GLU A 45 -12.44 16.97 6.08
C GLU A 45 -11.78 17.99 5.14
N SER A 46 -10.79 18.75 5.62
CA SER A 46 -9.99 19.65 4.78
C SER A 46 -9.04 18.92 3.82
N GLY A 47 -9.09 17.59 3.75
CA GLY A 47 -8.32 16.76 2.83
C GLY A 47 -6.88 16.55 3.26
N TYR A 48 -6.61 16.56 4.57
CA TYR A 48 -5.29 16.21 5.10
C TYR A 48 -5.31 14.84 5.75
N MET A 49 -4.25 14.08 5.48
CA MET A 49 -3.93 12.83 6.14
C MET A 49 -2.79 13.07 7.14
N LEU A 50 -3.03 12.73 8.40
CA LEU A 50 -2.09 12.88 9.50
C LEU A 50 -1.74 11.51 10.07
N ILE A 51 -0.45 11.31 10.35
CA ILE A 51 0.07 10.15 11.08
C ILE A 51 0.62 10.70 12.38
N LEU A 52 0.02 10.30 13.50
CA LEU A 52 0.34 10.83 14.82
C LEU A 52 0.83 9.68 15.72
N GLN A 53 1.75 9.97 16.64
CA GLN A 53 2.12 9.08 17.74
C GLN A 53 2.08 9.86 19.06
N GLY A 54 1.02 9.67 19.83
CA GLY A 54 0.73 10.54 20.98
C GLY A 54 0.48 11.98 20.52
N GLU A 55 1.22 12.93 21.08
CA GLU A 55 1.16 14.36 20.69
C GLU A 55 2.08 14.69 19.49
N GLU A 56 2.95 13.78 19.07
CA GLU A 56 3.88 14.00 17.95
C GLU A 56 3.19 13.74 16.60
N SER A 57 3.28 14.70 15.67
CA SER A 57 2.97 14.44 14.26
C SER A 57 4.16 13.79 13.56
N LEU A 58 4.02 12.52 13.22
CA LEU A 58 5.03 11.81 12.43
C LEU A 58 5.00 12.29 10.99
N ASP A 59 3.81 12.45 10.41
CA ASP A 59 3.64 12.91 9.03
C ASP A 59 2.31 13.63 8.79
N THR A 60 2.32 14.59 7.86
CA THR A 60 1.13 15.30 7.38
C THR A 60 1.19 15.41 5.86
N ILE A 61 0.14 14.98 5.18
CA ILE A 61 0.05 14.94 3.71
C ILE A 61 -1.26 15.58 3.27
N SER A 62 -1.19 16.50 2.32
CA SER A 62 -2.37 16.99 1.60
C SER A 62 -2.80 15.96 0.57
N LEU A 63 -4.07 15.53 0.61
CA LEU A 63 -4.67 14.61 -0.35
C LEU A 63 -5.13 15.34 -1.62
N LEU A 64 -5.53 16.61 -1.49
CA LEU A 64 -6.17 17.41 -2.55
C LEU A 64 -5.22 17.81 -3.70
N CYS A 65 -3.92 17.92 -3.45
CA CYS A 65 -2.93 18.30 -4.46
C CYS A 65 -2.00 17.16 -4.86
N ALA A 66 -2.33 15.95 -4.45
CA ALA A 66 -1.38 14.84 -4.46
C ALA A 66 -1.69 13.76 -5.49
N SER A 67 -2.81 13.79 -6.21
CA SER A 67 -3.20 12.71 -7.15
C SER A 67 -2.11 12.34 -8.16
N ASP A 68 -1.41 13.33 -8.71
CA ASP A 68 -0.40 13.11 -9.75
C ASP A 68 0.92 12.58 -9.17
N PHE A 69 1.13 12.80 -7.86
CA PHE A 69 2.40 12.58 -7.18
C PHE A 69 2.33 11.46 -6.14
N LEU A 70 1.14 11.12 -5.65
CA LEU A 70 0.86 10.19 -4.57
C LEU A 70 0.11 9.00 -5.12
N LYS A 71 0.78 7.85 -5.10
CA LYS A 71 0.17 6.56 -5.42
C LYS A 71 -0.11 5.81 -4.14
N VAL A 72 -1.32 5.26 -4.03
CA VAL A 72 -1.75 4.48 -2.87
C VAL A 72 -2.11 3.08 -3.32
N ASN A 73 -1.52 2.09 -2.68
CA ASN A 73 -1.83 0.69 -2.91
C ASN A 73 -2.25 0.03 -1.59
N GLN A 74 -3.38 -0.66 -1.59
CA GLN A 74 -3.85 -1.49 -0.48
C GLN A 74 -3.49 -2.96 -0.73
N LYS A 75 -3.05 -3.65 0.32
CA LYS A 75 -2.90 -5.11 0.36
C LYS A 75 -3.21 -5.65 1.75
N SER A 76 -4.31 -6.40 1.89
CA SER A 76 -4.80 -6.89 3.19
C SER A 76 -4.89 -5.76 4.22
N GLU A 77 -4.29 -5.90 5.41
CA GLU A 77 -4.25 -4.88 6.47
C GLU A 77 -3.18 -3.80 6.27
N ASN A 78 -2.56 -3.74 5.09
CA ASN A 78 -1.48 -2.81 4.79
C ASN A 78 -1.90 -1.78 3.75
N LEU A 79 -1.45 -0.53 3.96
CA LEU A 79 -1.59 0.56 3.02
C LEU A 79 -0.21 1.15 2.70
N MET A 80 0.07 1.34 1.42
CA MET A 80 1.38 1.74 0.92
C MET A 80 1.25 3.02 0.10
N PHE A 81 1.91 4.08 0.54
CA PHE A 81 1.97 5.36 -0.13
C PHE A 81 3.32 5.57 -0.80
N ARG A 82 3.30 6.05 -2.04
CA ARG A 82 4.47 6.53 -2.75
C ARG A 82 4.20 7.96 -3.18
N LEU A 83 4.81 8.92 -2.49
CA LEU A 83 4.83 10.31 -2.89
C LEU A 83 6.08 10.57 -3.75
N THR A 84 5.93 11.18 -4.92
CA THR A 84 7.05 11.48 -5.83
C THR A 84 6.99 12.94 -6.22
N VAL A 85 7.95 13.73 -5.79
CA VAL A 85 8.02 15.17 -6.08
C VAL A 85 9.37 15.47 -6.71
N LYS A 86 9.39 16.08 -7.91
CA LYS A 86 10.62 16.48 -8.63
C LYS A 86 11.68 15.36 -8.73
N GLY A 87 11.26 14.12 -8.95
CA GLY A 87 12.14 12.96 -9.07
C GLY A 87 12.58 12.32 -7.75
N GLU A 88 12.20 12.90 -6.61
CA GLU A 88 12.43 12.32 -5.29
C GLU A 88 11.20 11.53 -4.83
N SER A 89 11.40 10.24 -4.53
CA SER A 89 10.33 9.36 -4.07
C SER A 89 10.43 9.10 -2.58
N ARG A 90 9.35 9.40 -1.86
CA ARG A 90 9.14 9.09 -0.44
C ARG A 90 8.13 7.95 -0.33
N MET A 91 8.57 6.83 0.25
CA MET A 91 7.72 5.67 0.48
C MET A 91 7.31 5.58 1.94
N MET A 92 6.02 5.33 2.19
CA MET A 92 5.43 5.21 3.53
C MET A 92 4.48 4.01 3.61
N ARG A 93 4.70 3.13 4.58
CA ARG A 93 3.91 1.91 4.79
C ARG A 93 3.18 2.00 6.12
N MET A 94 1.90 1.65 6.11
CA MET A 94 1.05 1.56 7.29
C MET A 94 0.56 0.12 7.42
N GLN A 95 0.57 -0.40 8.65
CA GLN A 95 -0.10 -1.64 9.01
C GLN A 95 -1.18 -1.31 10.04
N PHE A 96 -2.42 -1.60 9.72
CA PHE A 96 -3.56 -1.36 10.60
C PHE A 96 -3.54 -2.31 11.80
N ASP A 97 -4.01 -1.82 12.94
CA ASP A 97 -4.17 -2.60 14.16
C ASP A 97 -5.59 -3.19 14.26
N GLY A 98 -5.72 -4.24 15.06
CA GLY A 98 -6.99 -4.91 15.35
C GLY A 98 -6.78 -6.09 16.29
N SER A 99 -7.82 -6.53 17.00
CA SER A 99 -7.77 -7.71 17.87
C SER A 99 -7.48 -8.99 17.10
N SER A 100 -7.79 -9.00 15.79
CA SER A 100 -7.50 -10.07 14.86
C SER A 100 -7.04 -9.51 13.51
N ARG A 101 -6.44 -10.38 12.68
CA ARG A 101 -6.09 -10.01 11.30
C ARG A 101 -7.33 -9.57 10.50
N ALA A 102 -8.47 -10.23 10.69
CA ALA A 102 -9.71 -9.89 9.99
C ALA A 102 -10.20 -8.49 10.37
N GLU A 103 -10.10 -8.12 11.65
CA GLU A 103 -10.44 -6.77 12.10
C GLU A 103 -9.47 -5.72 11.56
N ALA A 104 -8.16 -6.00 11.57
CA ALA A 104 -7.17 -5.09 11.00
C ALA A 104 -7.39 -4.85 9.49
N ILE A 105 -7.81 -5.89 8.74
CA ILE A 105 -8.21 -5.76 7.33
C ILE A 105 -9.45 -4.89 7.21
N LYS A 106 -10.47 -5.11 8.05
CA LYS A 106 -11.70 -4.30 8.06
C LYS A 106 -11.41 -2.82 8.31
N GLU A 107 -10.57 -2.49 9.29
CA GLU A 107 -10.18 -1.12 9.59
C GLU A 107 -9.37 -0.50 8.45
N CYS A 108 -8.47 -1.27 7.82
CA CYS A 108 -7.77 -0.84 6.61
C CYS A 108 -8.75 -0.50 5.47
N SER A 109 -9.74 -1.34 5.21
CA SER A 109 -10.76 -1.09 4.17
C SER A 109 -11.59 0.16 4.46
N ARG A 110 -12.02 0.38 5.71
CA ARG A 110 -12.75 1.60 6.10
C ARG A 110 -11.91 2.87 5.88
N ALA A 111 -10.61 2.80 6.14
CA ALA A 111 -9.71 3.92 5.85
C ALA A 111 -9.54 4.16 4.35
N VAL A 112 -9.49 3.08 3.55
CA VAL A 112 -9.45 3.17 2.09
C VAL A 112 -10.72 3.78 1.52
N GLU A 113 -11.90 3.37 2.01
CA GLU A 113 -13.18 3.95 1.61
C GLU A 113 -13.18 5.47 1.79
N LYS A 114 -12.75 5.96 2.97
CA LYS A 114 -12.63 7.40 3.21
C LYS A 114 -11.56 8.06 2.33
N LEU A 115 -10.44 7.39 2.08
CA LEU A 115 -9.38 7.90 1.22
C LEU A 115 -9.82 8.05 -0.24
N MET A 116 -10.69 7.15 -0.71
CA MET A 116 -11.26 7.17 -2.06
C MET A 116 -12.16 8.38 -2.33
N GLU A 117 -12.66 9.07 -1.29
CA GLU A 117 -13.34 10.36 -1.44
C GLU A 117 -12.40 11.48 -1.95
N TYR A 118 -11.09 11.33 -1.74
CA TYR A 118 -10.09 12.35 -2.11
C TYR A 118 -9.21 11.95 -3.29
N MET A 119 -8.90 10.65 -3.43
CA MET A 119 -7.97 10.18 -4.45
C MET A 119 -8.16 8.70 -4.81
N PRO A 120 -7.78 8.25 -6.01
CA PRO A 120 -7.86 6.84 -6.36
C PRO A 120 -6.88 6.00 -5.52
N VAL A 121 -7.34 4.82 -5.09
CA VAL A 121 -6.54 3.81 -4.38
C VAL A 121 -6.52 2.54 -5.21
N ASN A 122 -5.33 1.99 -5.47
CA ASN A 122 -5.23 0.70 -6.14
C ASN A 122 -5.40 -0.41 -5.09
N THR A 123 -6.54 -1.09 -5.12
CA THR A 123 -6.77 -2.25 -4.27
C THR A 123 -6.21 -3.48 -5.00
N GLN A 124 -5.28 -4.18 -4.36
CA GLN A 124 -4.96 -5.53 -4.78
C GLN A 124 -6.00 -6.45 -4.13
N ASP A 125 -7.14 -6.61 -4.79
CA ASP A 125 -8.04 -7.72 -4.46
C ASP A 125 -7.25 -9.02 -4.60
N ASP A 126 -7.44 -9.97 -3.67
CA ASP A 126 -7.05 -11.37 -3.84
C ASP A 126 -7.92 -12.05 -4.93
N ALA A 127 -8.17 -11.35 -6.04
CA ALA A 127 -8.76 -11.92 -7.23
C ALA A 127 -7.74 -12.86 -7.87
N ALA A 128 -8.23 -14.07 -8.15
CA ALA A 128 -7.54 -15.21 -8.77
C ALA A 128 -6.55 -14.84 -9.88
N PRO A 129 -5.52 -15.67 -10.14
CA PRO A 129 -4.63 -15.47 -11.28
C PRO A 129 -5.46 -15.30 -12.55
N SER A 130 -5.16 -14.25 -13.31
CA SER A 130 -5.83 -13.92 -14.57
C SER A 130 -5.99 -15.18 -15.45
N PRO A 131 -7.17 -15.46 -16.02
CA PRO A 131 -7.37 -16.58 -16.94
C PRO A 131 -6.87 -16.17 -18.32
N ASN A 132 -5.56 -15.95 -18.45
CA ASN A 132 -4.90 -15.71 -19.74
C ASN A 132 -3.54 -16.44 -19.74
N GLN A 133 -3.58 -17.75 -19.49
CA GLN A 133 -2.60 -18.66 -20.08
C GLN A 133 -3.37 -19.74 -20.84
N PRO A 134 -3.20 -19.86 -22.16
CA PRO A 134 -3.70 -21.03 -22.87
C PRO A 134 -3.01 -22.28 -22.29
N PRO A 135 -3.74 -23.38 -22.07
CA PRO A 135 -3.14 -24.59 -21.54
C PRO A 135 -2.06 -25.07 -22.52
N ALA A 136 -0.82 -25.17 -22.03
CA ALA A 136 0.24 -25.87 -22.74
C ALA A 136 -0.26 -27.30 -22.97
N LYS A 137 -0.62 -27.59 -24.22
CA LYS A 137 -0.98 -28.93 -24.66
C LYS A 137 0.22 -29.84 -24.39
N VAL A 138 0.05 -30.71 -23.40
CA VAL A 138 0.78 -31.98 -23.31
C VAL A 138 0.51 -32.71 -24.63
N SER A 139 1.51 -32.77 -25.49
CA SER A 139 1.45 -33.54 -26.73
C SER A 139 2.46 -34.68 -26.61
N THR A 140 1.98 -35.82 -26.13
CA THR A 140 2.70 -37.09 -26.22
C THR A 140 2.18 -37.84 -27.44
N GLN A 141 3.13 -38.32 -28.26
CA GLN A 141 2.99 -39.36 -29.30
C GLN A 141 2.29 -38.91 -30.59
N VAL A 142 2.63 -39.34 -31.81
CA VAL A 142 3.77 -39.99 -32.50
C VAL A 142 3.24 -40.15 -33.95
N LEU A 143 4.14 -40.11 -34.93
CA LEU A 143 4.00 -40.57 -36.33
C LEU A 143 3.32 -39.67 -37.39
N GLN A 144 4.13 -39.44 -38.44
CA GLN A 144 3.80 -39.47 -39.89
C GLN A 144 2.93 -38.32 -40.45
N VAL A 145 3.20 -37.70 -41.61
CA VAL A 145 3.82 -38.13 -42.87
C VAL A 145 4.50 -36.91 -43.54
N ALA A 146 5.57 -37.16 -44.29
CA ALA A 146 6.26 -36.20 -45.15
C ALA A 146 5.40 -35.69 -46.32
N CYS A 147 5.58 -34.43 -46.72
CA CYS A 147 5.50 -34.04 -48.13
C CYS A 147 6.32 -32.77 -48.40
N PHE A 148 7.01 -32.83 -49.54
CA PHE A 148 8.05 -31.95 -50.07
C PHE A 148 7.57 -30.53 -50.41
N THR A 149 8.49 -29.56 -50.55
CA THR A 149 8.80 -28.83 -51.82
C THR A 149 9.85 -27.71 -51.60
N VAL A 150 11.03 -27.93 -52.22
CA VAL A 150 11.89 -27.05 -53.04
C VAL A 150 12.40 -25.69 -52.51
N ALA A 151 13.74 -25.59 -52.44
CA ALA A 151 14.52 -24.53 -53.08
C ALA A 151 15.75 -25.16 -53.76
#